data_AF-A0A7R9QGY3-F1
#
_entry.id   AF-A0A7R9QGY3-F1
#
_cell.length_a   1.000
_cell.length_b   1.000
_cell.length_c   1.000
_cell.angle_alpha   90.00
_cell.angle_beta   90.00
_cell.angle_gamma   90.00
#
_symmetry.space_group_name_H-M   'P 1'
#
loop_
_entity.id
_entity.type
_entity.pdbx_description
1 polymer ?
#
loop_
_entity_poly.entity_id
_entity_poly.type
_entity_poly.pdbx_seq_one_letter_code
_entity_poly.pdbx_strand_id
1 'polypeptide(L)'
;MFTSAKGVSDERQEFLESAKAHRIERESHRRLHHSSTLIQSVVRGFLTRRRLQNEIRREFDELMAQLMDTNDDTVVQYVDAIRIYELIRKFMFILDTNKDDKRFERMCKYMIATMNLTDNCRPLEDGLERRQITYVSVVFNKQMAVQWIQQLKTVLWKCCQYLK
;
A
#
# COMPACT_ATOMS: atom_id res chain seq x y z
N MET A 1 -1.22 53.57 62.66
CA MET A 1 -1.83 52.23 62.41
C MET A 1 -2.53 52.24 61.05
N PHE A 2 -1.84 52.11 59.92
CA PHE A 2 -2.45 51.79 58.61
C PHE A 2 -1.34 51.41 57.60
N THR A 3 -0.76 50.21 57.72
CA THR A 3 0.21 49.69 56.71
C THR A 3 -0.12 48.27 56.24
N SER A 4 -1.14 47.61 56.80
CA SER A 4 -1.41 46.19 56.54
C SER A 4 -2.25 45.90 55.29
N ALA A 5 -2.94 46.88 54.71
CA ALA A 5 -3.85 46.65 53.58
C ALA A 5 -3.14 46.57 52.20
N LYS A 6 -1.93 47.14 52.07
CA LYS A 6 -1.20 47.21 50.81
C LYS A 6 -0.46 45.90 50.45
N GLY A 7 0.07 45.20 51.46
CA GLY A 7 0.75 43.91 51.27
C GLY A 7 -0.20 42.78 50.85
N VAL A 8 -1.41 42.76 51.39
CA VAL A 8 -2.43 41.74 51.07
C VAL A 8 -2.99 41.90 49.65
N SER A 9 -3.03 43.13 49.11
CA SER A 9 -3.43 43.35 47.71
C SER A 9 -2.35 42.94 46.72
N ASP A 10 -1.07 43.17 47.04
CA ASP A 10 0.05 42.77 46.20
C ASP A 10 0.23 41.24 46.17
N GLU A 11 0.14 40.55 47.30
CA GLU A 11 0.19 39.07 47.34
C GLU A 11 -0.96 38.44 46.54
N ARG A 12 -2.17 39.02 46.64
CA ARG A 12 -3.33 38.55 45.88
C ARG A 12 -3.16 38.79 44.38
N GLN A 13 -2.57 39.92 44.00
CA GLN A 13 -2.29 40.26 42.60
C GLN A 13 -1.22 39.32 42.03
N GLU A 14 -0.15 39.07 42.78
CA GLU A 14 0.94 38.16 42.41
C GLU A 14 0.43 36.71 42.26
N PHE A 15 -0.46 36.27 43.15
CA PHE A 15 -1.13 34.97 43.03
C PHE A 15 -1.99 34.87 41.76
N LEU A 16 -2.74 35.93 41.43
CA LEU A 16 -3.57 35.98 40.21
C LEU A 16 -2.72 35.98 38.94
N GLU A 17 -1.61 36.72 38.93
CA GLU A 17 -0.66 36.77 37.82
C GLU A 17 0.04 35.42 37.62
N SER A 18 0.47 34.78 38.71
CA SER A 18 1.04 33.42 38.70
C SER A 18 0.02 32.40 38.17
N ALA A 19 -1.23 32.43 38.63
CA ALA A 19 -2.28 31.54 38.16
C ALA A 19 -2.59 31.75 36.66
N LYS A 20 -2.54 32.99 36.18
CA LYS A 20 -2.70 33.34 34.77
C LYS A 20 -1.52 32.84 33.92
N ALA A 21 -0.29 33.03 34.39
CA ALA A 21 0.92 32.54 33.74
C ALA A 21 0.90 31.01 33.60
N HIS A 22 0.59 30.29 34.69
CA HIS A 22 0.43 28.83 34.66
C HIS A 22 -0.69 28.33 33.74
N ARG A 23 -1.74 29.13 33.49
CA ARG A 23 -2.76 28.77 32.48
C ARG A 23 -2.22 28.92 31.06
N ILE A 24 -1.56 30.04 30.77
CA ILE A 24 -0.98 30.32 29.46
C ILE A 24 0.08 29.27 29.11
N GLU A 25 0.93 28.92 30.07
CA GLU A 25 1.95 27.88 29.93
C GLU A 25 1.31 26.52 29.63
N ARG A 26 0.30 26.11 30.40
CA ARG A 26 -0.45 24.86 30.14
C ARG A 26 -1.10 24.84 28.77
N GLU A 27 -1.68 25.95 28.33
CA GLU A 27 -2.27 26.05 27.00
C GLU A 27 -1.22 25.94 25.90
N SER A 28 -0.07 26.62 26.07
CA SER A 28 1.07 26.52 25.15
C SER A 28 1.58 25.08 25.03
N HIS A 29 1.79 24.39 26.16
CA HIS A 29 2.19 22.98 26.16
C HIS A 29 1.17 22.07 25.47
N ARG A 30 -0.13 22.31 25.66
CA ARG A 30 -1.19 21.54 24.95
C ARG A 30 -1.11 21.76 23.44
N ARG A 31 -0.90 22.98 22.98
CA ARG A 31 -0.75 23.30 21.55
C ARG A 31 0.49 22.64 20.95
N LEU A 32 1.61 22.68 21.66
CA LEU A 32 2.85 22.01 21.23
C LEU A 32 2.69 20.49 21.18
N HIS A 33 2.11 19.89 22.22
CA HIS A 33 1.85 18.46 22.27
C HIS A 33 0.91 18.01 21.15
N HIS A 34 -0.18 18.76 20.91
CA HIS A 34 -1.11 18.50 19.82
C HIS A 34 -0.41 18.55 18.46
N SER A 35 0.37 19.61 18.21
CA SER A 35 1.14 19.77 16.97
C SER A 35 2.14 18.63 16.77
N SER A 36 2.88 18.27 17.84
CA SER A 36 3.81 17.13 17.84
C SER A 36 3.08 15.81 17.51
N THR A 37 1.92 15.56 18.14
CA THR A 37 1.11 14.37 17.89
C THR A 37 0.66 14.30 16.43
N LEU A 38 0.21 15.42 15.86
CA LEU A 38 -0.18 15.50 14.45
C LEU A 38 1.00 15.18 13.53
N ILE A 39 2.14 15.83 13.71
CA ILE A 39 3.36 15.57 12.92
C ILE A 39 3.74 14.09 13.00
N GLN A 40 3.79 13.54 14.21
CA GLN A 40 4.13 12.13 14.40
C GLN A 40 3.14 11.20 13.71
N SER A 41 1.84 11.48 13.77
CA SER A 41 0.81 10.66 13.12
C SER A 41 0.97 10.64 11.60
N VAL A 42 1.25 11.80 11.00
CA VAL A 42 1.47 11.95 9.55
C VAL A 42 2.73 11.20 9.13
N VAL A 43 3.83 11.37 9.87
CA VAL A 43 5.11 10.70 9.59
C VAL A 43 4.96 9.18 9.72
N ARG A 44 4.35 8.69 10.79
CA ARG A 44 4.09 7.25 10.97
C ARG A 44 3.24 6.71 9.82
N GLY A 45 2.17 7.41 9.44
CA GLY A 45 1.34 7.03 8.30
C GLY A 45 2.11 6.99 6.98
N PHE A 46 2.96 7.98 6.72
CA PHE A 46 3.82 8.02 5.53
C PHE A 46 4.79 6.83 5.49
N LEU A 47 5.50 6.57 6.59
CA LEU A 47 6.45 5.46 6.69
C LEU A 47 5.76 4.11 6.50
N THR A 48 4.60 3.89 7.12
CA THR A 48 3.84 2.65 6.97
C THR A 48 3.40 2.43 5.52
N ARG A 49 2.83 3.45 4.86
CA ARG A 49 2.46 3.33 3.43
C ARG A 49 3.67 3.02 2.56
N ARG A 50 4.81 3.66 2.79
CA ARG A 50 6.03 3.41 2.02
C ARG A 50 6.58 1.99 2.24
N ARG A 51 6.55 1.49 3.48
CA ARG A 51 6.93 0.11 3.80
C ARG A 51 6.03 -0.90 3.08
N LEU A 52 4.71 -0.74 3.18
CA LEU A 52 3.73 -1.60 2.52
C LEU A 52 3.94 -1.63 1.00
N GLN A 53 4.12 -0.46 0.38
CA GLN A 53 4.38 -0.38 -1.06
C GLN A 53 5.66 -1.12 -1.46
N ASN A 54 6.74 -0.98 -0.68
CA ASN A 54 8.00 -1.67 -0.96
C ASN A 54 7.89 -3.18 -0.77
N GLU A 55 7.16 -3.62 0.25
CA GLU A 55 6.92 -5.04 0.52
C GLU A 55 6.13 -5.70 -0.60
N ILE A 56 5.05 -5.07 -1.07
CA ILE A 56 4.26 -5.57 -2.20
C ILE A 56 5.09 -5.63 -3.48
N ARG A 57 5.91 -4.60 -3.76
CA ARG A 57 6.81 -4.61 -4.93
C ARG A 57 7.83 -5.74 -4.85
N ARG A 58 8.39 -5.97 -3.65
CA ARG A 58 9.34 -7.07 -3.43
C ARG A 58 8.68 -8.43 -3.63
N GLU A 59 7.51 -8.66 -3.02
CA GLU A 59 6.72 -9.89 -3.21
C GLU A 59 6.43 -10.14 -4.70
N PHE A 60 6.05 -9.09 -5.43
CA PHE A 60 5.82 -9.15 -6.86
C PHE A 60 7.08 -9.50 -7.65
N ASP A 61 8.19 -8.81 -7.38
CA ASP A 61 9.46 -9.03 -8.09
C ASP A 61 10.02 -10.43 -7.84
N GLU A 62 9.96 -10.91 -6.58
CA GLU A 62 10.40 -12.24 -6.18
C GLU A 62 9.60 -13.33 -6.90
N LEU A 63 8.28 -13.21 -6.94
CA LEU A 63 7.44 -14.18 -7.64
C LEU A 63 7.66 -14.11 -9.16
N MET A 64 7.64 -12.92 -9.76
CA MET A 64 7.84 -12.78 -11.20
C MET A 64 9.21 -13.27 -11.67
N ALA A 65 10.25 -13.15 -10.84
CA ALA A 65 11.58 -13.72 -11.12
C ALA A 65 11.59 -15.25 -11.18
N GLN A 66 10.70 -15.92 -10.45
CA GLN A 66 10.53 -17.39 -10.53
C GLN A 66 9.73 -17.80 -11.77
N LEU A 67 8.79 -16.94 -12.20
CA LEU A 67 7.81 -17.27 -13.23
C LEU A 67 8.28 -17.00 -14.65
N MET A 68 9.16 -16.01 -14.84
CA MET A 68 9.65 -15.62 -16.17
C MET A 68 11.13 -15.30 -16.08
N ASP A 69 11.93 -15.75 -17.04
CA ASP A 69 13.30 -15.24 -17.18
C ASP A 69 13.25 -13.80 -17.71
N THR A 70 14.09 -12.92 -17.19
CA THR A 70 14.26 -11.55 -17.70
C THR A 70 14.92 -11.48 -19.07
N ASN A 71 15.63 -12.54 -19.48
CA ASN A 71 16.39 -12.57 -20.73
C ASN A 71 15.75 -13.43 -21.82
N ASP A 72 14.78 -14.27 -21.46
CA ASP A 72 14.10 -15.18 -22.39
C ASP A 72 12.60 -15.28 -22.06
N ASP A 73 11.79 -14.50 -22.79
CA ASP A 73 10.33 -14.48 -22.68
C ASP A 73 9.68 -15.84 -23.05
N THR A 74 10.43 -16.82 -23.54
CA THR A 74 9.90 -18.15 -23.93
C THR A 74 9.83 -19.14 -22.76
N VAL A 75 10.61 -18.93 -21.69
CA VAL A 75 10.62 -19.81 -20.52
C VAL A 75 9.70 -19.24 -19.45
N VAL A 76 8.45 -19.71 -19.45
CA VAL A 76 7.43 -19.32 -18.48
C VAL A 76 7.06 -20.50 -17.60
N GLN A 77 7.14 -20.30 -16.29
CA GLN A 77 6.64 -21.22 -15.27
C GLN A 77 5.29 -20.75 -14.74
N TYR A 78 4.50 -21.69 -14.27
CA TYR A 78 3.12 -21.44 -13.94
C TYR A 78 2.79 -21.80 -12.49
N VAL A 79 2.09 -20.91 -11.81
CA VAL A 79 1.54 -21.16 -10.46
C VAL A 79 0.02 -21.08 -10.51
N ASP A 80 -0.61 -21.39 -9.38
CA ASP A 80 -2.05 -21.27 -9.24
C ASP A 80 -2.59 -19.87 -9.58
N ALA A 81 -3.67 -19.82 -10.34
CA ALA A 81 -4.27 -18.59 -10.84
C ALA A 81 -4.81 -17.70 -9.72
N ILE A 82 -5.24 -18.27 -8.60
CA ILE A 82 -5.69 -17.50 -7.43
C ILE A 82 -4.50 -16.76 -6.82
N ARG A 83 -3.34 -17.42 -6.71
CA ARG A 83 -2.09 -16.79 -6.23
C ARG A 83 -1.71 -15.57 -7.09
N ILE A 84 -1.83 -15.70 -8.41
CA ILE A 84 -1.56 -14.60 -9.35
C ILE A 84 -2.59 -13.49 -9.22
N TYR A 85 -3.88 -13.84 -9.14
CA TYR A 85 -4.96 -12.87 -8.94
C TYR A 85 -4.78 -12.04 -7.67
N GLU A 86 -4.39 -12.67 -6.56
CA GLU A 86 -4.13 -11.98 -5.30
C GLU A 86 -2.91 -11.06 -5.39
N LEU A 87 -1.83 -11.53 -6.03
CA LEU A 87 -0.63 -10.74 -6.26
C LEU A 87 -0.94 -9.49 -7.10
N ILE A 88 -1.65 -9.67 -8.22
CA ILE A 88 -2.06 -8.57 -9.11
C ILE A 88 -2.96 -7.60 -8.35
N ARG A 89 -3.88 -8.09 -7.50
CA ARG A 89 -4.74 -7.22 -6.69
C ARG A 89 -3.92 -6.32 -5.76
N LYS A 90 -2.94 -6.89 -5.06
CA LYS A 90 -2.03 -6.13 -4.18
C LYS A 90 -1.20 -5.13 -4.98
N PHE A 91 -0.62 -5.56 -6.09
CA PHE A 91 0.21 -4.71 -6.94
C PHE A 91 -0.57 -3.53 -7.54
N MET A 92 -1.77 -3.79 -8.07
CA MET A 92 -2.66 -2.76 -8.62
C MET A 92 -3.10 -1.73 -7.57
N PHE A 93 -3.17 -2.09 -6.29
CA PHE A 93 -3.46 -1.16 -5.19
C PHE A 93 -2.34 -0.14 -4.97
N ILE A 94 -1.09 -0.48 -5.27
CA ILE A 94 0.09 0.37 -5.05
C ILE A 94 0.76 0.90 -6.33
N LEU A 95 0.22 0.54 -7.50
CA LEU A 95 0.77 0.84 -8.82
C LEU A 95 1.06 2.35 -8.98
N ASP A 96 2.33 2.69 -9.13
CA ASP A 96 2.79 4.04 -9.48
C ASP A 96 3.28 4.03 -10.93
N THR A 97 2.56 4.73 -11.81
CA THR A 97 2.82 4.66 -13.25
C THR A 97 4.21 5.15 -13.65
N ASN A 98 4.85 5.97 -12.82
CA ASN A 98 6.19 6.50 -13.09
C ASN A 98 7.31 5.55 -12.66
N LYS A 99 7.02 4.51 -11.87
CA LYS A 99 8.04 3.62 -11.27
C LYS A 99 7.84 2.15 -11.61
N ASP A 100 6.61 1.78 -11.94
CA ASP A 100 6.17 0.40 -12.05
C ASP A 100 5.80 0.00 -13.49
N ASP A 101 6.22 0.78 -14.48
CA ASP A 101 6.01 0.52 -15.92
C ASP A 101 6.49 -0.88 -16.34
N LYS A 102 7.74 -1.25 -16.04
CA LYS A 102 8.31 -2.56 -16.39
C LYS A 102 7.64 -3.70 -15.62
N ARG A 103 7.27 -3.48 -14.35
CA ARG A 103 6.54 -4.46 -13.54
C ARG A 103 5.16 -4.71 -14.12
N PHE A 104 4.47 -3.64 -14.51
CA PHE A 104 3.17 -3.70 -15.13
C PHE A 104 3.22 -4.41 -16.48
N GLU A 105 4.22 -4.12 -17.32
CA GLU A 105 4.43 -4.83 -18.59
C GLU A 105 4.64 -6.34 -18.35
N ARG A 106 5.54 -6.70 -17.43
CA ARG A 106 5.82 -8.10 -17.09
C ARG A 106 4.58 -8.82 -16.57
N MET A 107 3.80 -8.17 -15.72
CA MET A 107 2.49 -8.67 -15.26
C MET A 107 1.56 -8.96 -16.45
N CYS A 108 1.43 -8.02 -17.38
CA CYS A 108 0.56 -8.19 -18.55
C CYS A 108 1.03 -9.35 -19.46
N LYS A 109 2.34 -9.43 -19.73
CA LYS A 109 2.95 -10.54 -20.46
C LYS A 109 2.63 -11.88 -19.80
N TYR A 110 2.79 -11.95 -18.48
CA TYR A 110 2.48 -13.16 -17.73
C TYR A 110 1.00 -13.54 -17.81
N MET A 111 0.09 -12.59 -17.61
CA MET A 111 -1.36 -12.83 -17.77
C MET A 111 -1.69 -13.42 -19.14
N ILE A 112 -1.14 -12.83 -20.22
CA ILE A 112 -1.33 -13.31 -21.58
C ILE A 112 -0.73 -14.72 -21.76
N ALA A 113 0.45 -15.00 -21.22
CA ALA A 113 1.07 -16.32 -21.27
C ALA A 113 0.19 -17.39 -20.59
N THR A 114 -0.40 -17.08 -19.43
CA THR A 114 -1.33 -18.01 -18.74
C THR A 114 -2.64 -18.25 -19.49
N MET A 115 -3.01 -17.37 -20.44
CA MET A 115 -4.19 -17.56 -21.29
C MET A 115 -3.85 -18.38 -22.55
N ASN A 116 -2.62 -18.29 -23.03
CA ASN A 116 -2.13 -18.97 -24.22
C ASN A 116 -1.28 -20.21 -23.86
N LEU A 117 -1.77 -21.01 -22.91
CA LEU A 117 -1.06 -22.21 -22.45
C LEU A 117 -0.87 -23.20 -23.61
N THR A 118 0.39 -23.48 -23.93
CA THR A 118 0.75 -24.57 -24.86
C THR A 118 0.81 -25.89 -24.10
N ASP A 119 0.91 -27.01 -24.83
CA ASP A 119 0.97 -28.36 -24.24
C ASP A 119 2.25 -28.60 -23.43
N ASN A 120 3.27 -27.74 -23.60
CA ASN A 120 4.52 -27.75 -22.85
C ASN A 120 4.48 -26.87 -21.59
N CYS A 121 3.30 -26.58 -21.04
CA CYS A 121 3.18 -25.80 -19.80
C CYS A 121 3.94 -26.49 -18.66
N ARG A 122 4.81 -25.73 -17.97
CA ARG A 122 5.59 -26.20 -16.83
C ARG A 122 5.05 -25.60 -15.54
N PRO A 123 4.22 -26.33 -14.77
CA PRO A 123 3.82 -25.90 -13.45
C PRO A 123 5.05 -25.82 -12.55
N LEU A 124 5.15 -24.77 -11.73
CA LEU A 124 6.16 -24.63 -10.70
C LEU A 124 5.85 -25.53 -9.49
N GLU A 125 4.57 -25.79 -9.24
CA GLU A 125 4.10 -26.65 -8.15
C GLU A 125 3.53 -27.95 -8.74
N ASP A 126 3.93 -29.09 -8.18
CA ASP A 126 3.49 -30.41 -8.64
C ASP A 126 1.97 -30.59 -8.45
N GLY A 127 1.33 -31.20 -9.46
CA GLY A 127 -0.10 -31.56 -9.39
C GLY A 127 -1.07 -30.47 -9.85
N LEU A 128 -0.60 -29.30 -10.31
CA LEU A 128 -1.48 -28.30 -10.90
C LEU A 128 -2.02 -28.70 -12.27
N GLU A 129 -3.34 -28.71 -12.40
CA GLU A 129 -4.00 -28.84 -13.69
C GLU A 129 -3.93 -27.54 -14.49
N ARG A 130 -3.97 -27.62 -15.82
CA ARG A 130 -4.04 -26.45 -16.73
C ARG A 130 -5.16 -25.47 -16.33
N ARG A 131 -6.30 -26.00 -15.87
CA ARG A 131 -7.45 -25.19 -15.40
C ARG A 131 -7.15 -24.41 -14.14
N GLN A 132 -6.23 -24.83 -13.30
CA GLN A 132 -5.83 -24.10 -12.09
C GLN A 132 -4.78 -23.04 -12.40
N ILE A 133 -4.04 -23.19 -13.50
CA ILE A 133 -2.98 -22.25 -13.91
C ILE A 133 -3.52 -21.04 -14.67
N THR A 134 -4.49 -21.25 -15.57
CA THR A 134 -4.94 -20.18 -16.47
C THR A 134 -5.58 -19.04 -15.70
N TYR A 135 -5.16 -17.80 -15.93
CA TYR A 135 -5.70 -16.65 -15.18
C TYR A 135 -7.21 -16.45 -15.37
N VAL A 136 -7.79 -16.93 -16.48
CA VAL A 136 -9.25 -16.94 -16.71
C VAL A 136 -9.98 -17.81 -15.70
N SER A 137 -9.34 -18.83 -15.12
CA SER A 137 -10.00 -19.78 -14.24
C SER A 137 -10.54 -19.17 -12.95
N VAL A 138 -9.96 -18.04 -12.53
CA VAL A 138 -10.38 -17.29 -11.34
C VAL A 138 -11.85 -16.88 -11.45
N VAL A 139 -12.36 -16.62 -12.66
CA VAL A 139 -13.77 -16.25 -12.87
C VAL A 139 -14.74 -17.37 -12.50
N PHE A 140 -14.30 -18.63 -12.54
CA PHE A 140 -15.15 -19.77 -12.16
C PHE A 140 -15.29 -19.91 -10.64
N ASN A 141 -14.45 -19.23 -9.86
CA ASN A 141 -14.69 -19.07 -8.43
C ASN A 141 -15.77 -18.01 -8.21
N LYS A 142 -16.98 -18.46 -7.83
CA LYS A 142 -18.17 -17.61 -7.62
C LYS A 142 -17.91 -16.42 -6.68
N GLN A 143 -17.02 -16.58 -5.69
CA GLN A 143 -16.70 -15.51 -4.73
C GLN A 143 -15.81 -14.43 -5.33
N MET A 144 -15.01 -14.77 -6.36
CA MET A 144 -14.02 -13.88 -6.97
C MET A 144 -14.45 -13.35 -8.33
N ALA A 145 -15.43 -13.96 -8.99
CA ALA A 145 -15.84 -13.63 -10.36
C ALA A 145 -16.04 -12.12 -10.61
N VAL A 146 -16.82 -11.44 -9.77
CA VAL A 146 -17.10 -10.00 -9.90
C VAL A 146 -15.84 -9.16 -9.72
N GLN A 147 -15.03 -9.50 -8.70
CA GLN A 147 -13.79 -8.78 -8.42
C GLN A 147 -12.74 -9.00 -9.51
N TRP A 148 -12.69 -10.20 -10.09
CA TRP A 148 -11.83 -10.53 -11.23
C TRP A 148 -12.21 -9.72 -12.47
N ILE A 149 -13.51 -9.60 -12.80
CA ILE A 149 -13.97 -8.75 -13.91
C ILE A 149 -13.53 -7.29 -13.68
N GLN A 150 -13.67 -6.80 -12.44
CA GLN A 150 -13.24 -5.45 -12.09
C GLN A 150 -11.72 -5.28 -12.21
N GLN A 151 -10.93 -6.27 -11.77
CA GLN A 151 -9.48 -6.28 -11.91
C GLN A 151 -9.08 -6.22 -13.38
N LEU A 152 -9.67 -7.06 -14.23
CA LEU A 152 -9.36 -7.09 -15.67
C LEU A 152 -9.70 -5.77 -16.36
N LYS A 153 -10.87 -5.16 -16.06
CA LYS A 153 -11.23 -3.83 -16.57
C LYS A 153 -10.22 -2.77 -16.15
N THR A 154 -9.76 -2.81 -14.89
CA THR A 154 -8.79 -1.86 -14.37
C THR A 154 -7.43 -2.03 -15.04
N VAL A 155 -6.98 -3.28 -15.24
CA VAL A 155 -5.74 -3.58 -15.98
C VAL A 155 -5.83 -3.05 -17.40
N LEU A 156 -6.90 -3.36 -18.14
CA LEU A 156 -7.09 -2.87 -19.52
C LEU A 156 -7.09 -1.35 -19.60
N TRP A 157 -7.79 -0.68 -18.68
CA TRP A 157 -7.78 0.77 -18.60
C TRP A 157 -6.36 1.32 -18.39
N LYS A 158 -5.57 0.69 -17.50
CA LYS A 158 -4.16 1.06 -17.31
C LYS A 158 -3.33 0.83 -18.56
N CYS A 159 -3.51 -0.28 -19.28
CA CYS A 159 -2.85 -0.48 -20.57
C CYS A 159 -3.12 0.69 -21.54
N CYS A 160 -4.36 1.18 -21.61
CA CYS A 160 -4.70 2.35 -22.44
C CYS A 160 -4.03 3.66 -21.96
N GLN A 161 -3.63 3.77 -20.69
CA GLN A 161 -2.87 4.92 -20.19
C GLN A 161 -1.38 4.84 -20.56
N TYR A 162 -0.82 3.63 -20.67
CA TYR A 162 0.57 3.38 -21.05
C TYR A 162 0.83 3.41 -22.56
N LEU A 163 -0.18 3.09 -23.39
CA LEU A 163 -0.10 3.10 -24.85
C LEU A 163 -0.25 4.50 -25.48
N LYS A 164 -0.12 5.56 -24.68
CA LYS A 164 -0.20 6.94 -25.16
C LYS A 164 1.12 7.44 -25.70
#